data_AF-A0A7L4TQW7-F1
#
_entry.id   AF-A0A7L4TQW7-F1
#
_cell.length_a   1.000
_cell.length_b   1.000
_cell.length_c   1.000
_cell.angle_alpha   90.00
_cell.angle_beta   90.00
_cell.angle_gamma   90.00
#
_symmetry.space_group_name_H-M   'P 1'
#
loop_
_entity.id
_entity.type
_entity.pdbx_description
1 polymer ?
#
loop_
_entity_poly.entity_id
_entity_poly.type
_entity_poly.pdbx_seq_one_letter_code
_entity_poly.pdbx_strand_id
1 'polypeptide(L)'
;MRIKKNITVSLLAISFLSSFTYVISQSKQAIDPPKIIQDTVKNKSLLQPKVADSIFTDKGLKLRPYKKNAHASYYADKFTGRKTANGSRFDNNKYTAAHKKLPFGTRIKVTNEANGKFVIVKITDRGPFIKTRELDLSKRAFMDITKNKGAGAMKVTIETIVE
;
A
#
# COMPACT_ATOMS: atom_id res chain seq x y z
N MET A 1 5.58 62.30 26.18
CA MET A 1 6.53 61.18 26.33
C MET A 1 7.07 60.82 24.95
N ARG A 2 8.33 61.19 24.65
CA ARG A 2 9.06 60.84 23.41
C ARG A 2 9.37 59.35 23.44
N ILE A 3 9.30 58.68 22.29
CA ILE A 3 10.38 57.84 21.71
C ILE A 3 10.08 57.69 20.21
N LYS A 4 10.97 58.23 19.38
CA LYS A 4 11.08 57.92 17.95
C LYS A 4 11.91 56.64 17.81
N LYS A 5 11.57 55.75 16.86
CA LYS A 5 12.50 54.75 16.34
C LYS A 5 12.50 54.83 14.81
N ASN A 6 13.63 55.29 14.29
CA ASN A 6 13.96 55.32 12.87
C ASN A 6 14.80 54.07 12.59
N ILE A 7 14.45 53.27 11.59
CA ILE A 7 15.36 52.25 11.04
C ILE A 7 15.34 52.38 9.52
N THR A 8 16.41 52.93 9.00
CA THR A 8 16.71 53.10 7.57
C THR A 8 17.51 51.91 7.05
N VAL A 9 17.03 51.38 5.91
CA VAL A 9 17.76 50.95 4.70
C VAL A 9 18.91 49.94 4.83
N SER A 10 18.76 48.79 4.16
CA SER A 10 19.79 48.32 3.23
C SER A 10 19.21 47.40 2.14
N LEU A 11 19.28 47.86 0.90
CA LEU A 11 19.15 47.05 -0.31
C LEU A 11 20.38 46.14 -0.42
N LEU A 12 20.18 44.85 -0.65
CA LEU A 12 21.20 43.99 -1.23
C LEU A 12 20.64 43.34 -2.50
N ALA A 13 20.99 43.91 -3.64
CA ALA A 13 20.83 43.31 -4.95
C ALA A 13 22.18 42.74 -5.37
N ILE A 14 22.29 41.42 -5.55
CA ILE A 14 23.28 40.81 -6.45
C ILE A 14 22.62 39.63 -7.16
N SER A 15 22.21 39.89 -8.40
CA SER A 15 21.97 38.91 -9.45
C SER A 15 23.30 38.38 -9.99
N PHE A 16 23.49 37.06 -10.13
CA PHE A 16 24.36 36.51 -11.19
C PHE A 16 24.05 35.03 -11.48
N LEU A 17 23.26 34.85 -12.53
CA LEU A 17 23.38 33.90 -13.64
C LEU A 17 24.40 32.74 -13.51
N SER A 18 23.93 31.50 -13.67
CA SER A 18 24.38 30.66 -14.80
C SER A 18 23.52 29.40 -14.95
N SER A 19 22.86 29.35 -16.09
CA SER A 19 22.23 28.19 -16.71
C SER A 19 23.27 27.10 -17.00
N PHE A 20 23.14 25.94 -16.37
CA PHE A 20 23.91 24.75 -16.75
C PHE A 20 23.08 23.88 -17.70
N THR A 21 23.10 24.22 -18.99
CA THR A 21 22.67 23.30 -20.05
C THR A 21 23.86 22.43 -20.43
N TYR A 22 23.79 21.13 -20.16
CA TYR A 22 24.73 20.16 -20.73
C TYR A 22 24.10 19.55 -21.98
N VAL A 23 24.65 19.91 -23.13
CA VAL A 23 24.24 19.47 -24.46
C VAL A 23 25.34 18.56 -25.03
N ILE A 24 24.93 17.31 -25.28
CA ILE A 24 25.35 16.35 -26.33
C ILE A 24 26.82 15.93 -26.41
N SER A 25 27.04 14.61 -26.30
CA SER A 25 27.85 13.90 -27.29
C SER A 25 27.21 12.57 -27.65
N GLN A 26 26.80 12.46 -28.90
CA GLN A 26 26.35 11.23 -29.55
C GLN A 26 27.57 10.42 -29.97
N SER A 27 27.63 9.14 -29.57
CA SER A 27 28.31 8.13 -30.38
C SER A 27 27.29 7.03 -30.73
N LYS A 28 26.91 7.01 -32.00
CA LYS A 28 26.22 5.89 -32.63
C LYS A 28 27.25 4.79 -32.85
N GLN A 29 27.04 3.61 -32.26
CA GLN A 29 27.51 2.37 -32.87
C GLN A 29 26.28 1.62 -33.39
N ALA A 30 26.25 1.47 -34.72
CA ALA A 30 25.32 0.65 -35.43
C ALA A 30 25.67 -0.82 -35.17
N ILE A 31 24.74 -1.56 -34.59
CA ILE A 31 24.75 -3.01 -34.57
C ILE A 31 23.59 -3.42 -35.46
N ASP A 32 23.90 -4.17 -36.51
CA ASP A 32 22.95 -4.63 -37.51
C ASP A 32 21.83 -5.47 -36.88
N PRO A 33 20.57 -5.29 -37.30
CA PRO A 33 19.45 -6.06 -36.76
C PRO A 33 19.49 -7.51 -37.28
N PRO A 34 19.33 -8.53 -36.42
CA PRO A 34 19.14 -9.89 -36.87
C PRO A 34 17.82 -10.03 -37.64
N LYS A 35 17.96 -10.66 -38.81
CA LYS A 35 16.97 -10.97 -39.84
C LYS A 35 15.68 -11.58 -39.28
N ILE A 36 14.57 -10.96 -39.63
CA ILE A 36 13.19 -11.38 -39.32
C ILE A 36 12.88 -12.70 -40.04
N ILE A 37 12.57 -13.75 -39.28
CA ILE A 37 11.76 -14.87 -39.77
C ILE A 37 10.31 -14.49 -39.47
N GLN A 38 9.55 -14.21 -40.52
CA GLN A 38 8.10 -14.07 -40.43
C GLN A 38 7.48 -15.47 -40.50
N ASP A 39 6.97 -15.96 -39.38
CA ASP A 39 5.85 -16.89 -39.40
C ASP A 39 4.67 -16.23 -38.69
N THR A 40 3.67 -15.94 -39.51
CA THR A 40 2.48 -15.17 -39.17
C THR A 40 1.45 -16.08 -38.54
N VAL A 41 1.18 -15.93 -37.23
CA VAL A 41 -0.21 -16.00 -36.71
C VAL A 41 -0.39 -14.97 -35.59
N LYS A 42 -1.22 -13.97 -35.90
CA LYS A 42 -2.09 -13.20 -34.99
C LYS A 42 -2.26 -13.81 -33.58
N ASN A 43 -1.80 -13.13 -32.55
CA ASN A 43 -2.71 -12.46 -31.60
C ASN A 43 -1.95 -11.77 -30.47
N LYS A 44 -2.00 -10.44 -30.51
CA LYS A 44 -1.76 -9.55 -29.39
C LYS A 44 -2.98 -9.60 -28.46
N SER A 45 -3.11 -10.66 -27.68
CA SER A 45 -4.08 -10.78 -26.57
C SER A 45 -3.82 -12.11 -25.86
N LEU A 46 -3.88 -12.14 -24.52
CA LEU A 46 -3.79 -13.31 -23.63
C LEU A 46 -2.40 -13.69 -23.08
N LEU A 47 -1.71 -12.74 -22.45
CA LEU A 47 -0.83 -13.05 -21.30
C LEU A 47 -1.38 -12.44 -20.01
N GLN A 48 -2.62 -12.80 -19.68
CA GLN A 48 -3.10 -12.99 -18.30
C GLN A 48 -4.16 -14.11 -18.38
N PRO A 49 -4.28 -15.07 -17.45
CA PRO A 49 -3.74 -15.11 -16.07
C PRO A 49 -3.13 -16.47 -15.63
N LYS A 50 -2.12 -16.48 -14.75
CA LYS A 50 -1.84 -17.64 -13.86
C LYS A 50 -1.05 -17.27 -12.60
N VAL A 51 -1.56 -16.34 -11.79
CA VAL A 51 -0.98 -16.04 -10.45
C VAL A 51 -1.78 -16.77 -9.37
N ALA A 52 -1.99 -18.08 -9.54
CA ALA A 52 -2.59 -18.91 -8.48
C ALA A 52 -1.56 -19.32 -7.42
N ASP A 53 -0.28 -19.42 -7.79
CA ASP A 53 0.69 -20.23 -7.03
C ASP A 53 2.05 -19.56 -6.78
N SER A 54 2.17 -18.24 -6.89
CA SER A 54 3.38 -17.57 -6.42
C SER A 54 3.37 -17.57 -4.89
N ILE A 55 3.87 -18.67 -4.30
CA ILE A 55 4.09 -18.78 -2.87
C ILE A 55 5.44 -18.17 -2.55
N PHE A 56 5.45 -17.12 -1.73
CA PHE A 56 6.66 -16.49 -1.21
C PHE A 56 6.96 -17.01 0.19
N THR A 57 8.23 -16.97 0.60
CA THR A 57 8.62 -17.29 1.98
C THR A 57 9.05 -16.02 2.69
N ASP A 58 8.28 -15.57 3.68
CA ASP A 58 8.67 -14.46 4.55
C ASP A 58 8.90 -15.00 5.96
N LYS A 59 10.15 -15.00 6.42
CA LYS A 59 10.53 -15.53 7.75
C LYS A 59 9.93 -16.93 8.03
N GLY A 60 9.89 -17.79 7.00
CA GLY A 60 9.34 -19.15 7.08
C GLY A 60 7.84 -19.26 6.86
N LEU A 61 7.10 -18.16 6.67
CA LEU A 61 5.68 -18.18 6.33
C LEU A 61 5.50 -18.29 4.80
N LYS A 62 4.74 -19.27 4.36
CA LYS A 62 4.30 -19.37 2.96
C LYS A 62 3.17 -18.35 2.72
N LEU A 63 3.43 -17.37 1.86
CA LEU A 63 2.50 -16.29 1.54
C LEU A 63 2.00 -16.44 0.11
N ARG A 64 0.69 -16.38 -0.08
CA ARG A 64 0.07 -16.30 -1.41
C ARG A 64 -0.51 -14.89 -1.60
N PRO A 65 -0.16 -14.17 -2.69
CA PRO A 65 -0.75 -12.87 -3.00
C PRO A 65 -2.27 -12.95 -3.08
N TYR A 66 -2.93 -11.99 -2.46
CA TYR A 66 -4.39 -11.88 -2.55
C TYR A 66 -4.81 -10.61 -3.29
N LYS A 67 -4.33 -9.43 -2.83
CA LYS A 67 -4.66 -8.16 -3.48
C LYS A 67 -3.66 -7.07 -3.13
N LYS A 68 -3.26 -6.27 -4.13
CA LYS A 68 -2.46 -5.05 -3.98
C LYS A 68 -3.35 -3.81 -4.12
N ASN A 69 -2.90 -2.67 -3.59
CA ASN A 69 -3.62 -1.38 -3.61
C ASN A 69 -5.03 -1.48 -2.98
N ALA A 70 -5.21 -2.37 -2.00
CA ALA A 70 -6.46 -2.54 -1.30
C ALA A 70 -6.65 -1.42 -0.28
N HIS A 71 -7.89 -0.96 -0.08
CA HIS A 71 -8.17 0.04 0.95
C HIS A 71 -8.54 -0.65 2.26
N ALA A 72 -7.75 -0.38 3.30
CA ALA A 72 -8.02 -0.83 4.66
C ALA A 72 -8.42 0.34 5.56
N SER A 73 -9.38 0.10 6.45
CA SER A 73 -9.70 1.01 7.54
C SER A 73 -9.70 0.27 8.87
N TYR A 74 -10.29 0.85 9.92
CA TYR A 74 -10.37 0.19 11.22
C TYR A 74 -11.72 0.41 11.91
N TYR A 75 -12.06 -0.51 12.81
CA TYR A 75 -13.27 -0.42 13.63
C TYR A 75 -13.23 0.73 14.64
N ALA A 76 -14.38 1.39 14.83
CA ALA A 76 -14.57 2.33 15.94
C ALA A 76 -14.62 1.60 17.30
N ASP A 77 -14.33 2.32 18.38
CA ASP A 77 -14.23 1.75 19.74
C ASP A 77 -15.54 1.10 20.22
N LYS A 78 -16.69 1.65 19.81
CA LYS A 78 -18.04 1.19 20.17
C LYS A 78 -18.38 -0.25 19.76
N PHE A 79 -17.59 -0.85 18.86
CA PHE A 79 -17.81 -2.23 18.42
C PHE A 79 -17.22 -3.27 19.38
N THR A 80 -16.30 -2.87 20.26
CA THR A 80 -15.68 -3.76 21.25
C THR A 80 -16.77 -4.47 22.08
N GLY A 81 -16.63 -5.79 22.26
CA GLY A 81 -17.58 -6.64 22.99
C GLY A 81 -18.78 -7.13 22.17
N ARG A 82 -19.05 -6.58 20.99
CA ARG A 82 -20.14 -7.04 20.10
C ARG A 82 -19.78 -8.36 19.44
N LYS A 83 -20.79 -9.15 19.07
CA LYS A 83 -20.58 -10.38 18.29
C LYS A 83 -20.19 -10.04 16.85
N THR A 84 -19.17 -10.72 16.33
CA THR A 84 -18.78 -10.72 14.92
C THR A 84 -19.52 -11.81 14.15
N ALA A 85 -19.44 -11.81 12.83
CA ALA A 85 -20.11 -12.78 11.96
C ALA A 85 -19.65 -14.23 12.15
N ASN A 86 -18.46 -14.48 12.71
CA ASN A 86 -18.03 -15.84 13.11
C ASN A 86 -18.54 -16.26 14.52
N GLY A 87 -19.34 -15.43 15.18
CA GLY A 87 -19.91 -15.68 16.51
C GLY A 87 -19.03 -15.26 17.70
N SER A 88 -17.75 -14.94 17.48
CA SER A 88 -16.85 -14.48 18.56
C SER A 88 -17.16 -13.03 18.98
N ARG A 89 -16.71 -12.61 20.17
CA ARG A 89 -16.79 -11.19 20.57
C ARG A 89 -15.60 -10.42 20.01
N PHE A 90 -15.88 -9.30 19.37
CA PHE A 90 -14.87 -8.38 18.85
C PHE A 90 -14.09 -7.71 19.97
N ASP A 91 -12.79 -7.55 19.77
CA ASP A 91 -11.90 -6.84 20.68
C ASP A 91 -10.89 -6.01 19.87
N ASN A 92 -10.92 -4.70 20.05
CA ASN A 92 -10.05 -3.77 19.33
C ASN A 92 -8.56 -3.93 19.67
N ASN A 93 -8.24 -4.63 20.76
CA ASN A 93 -6.87 -4.89 21.20
C ASN A 93 -6.27 -6.19 20.63
N LYS A 94 -7.02 -6.94 19.81
CA LYS A 94 -6.55 -8.17 19.15
C LYS A 94 -6.14 -7.91 17.70
N TYR A 95 -5.44 -8.85 17.08
CA TYR A 95 -5.09 -8.81 15.66
C TYR A 95 -6.13 -9.54 14.81
N THR A 96 -7.26 -8.88 14.56
CA THR A 96 -8.38 -9.43 13.80
C THR A 96 -8.86 -8.46 12.72
N ALA A 97 -9.57 -8.97 11.72
CA ALA A 97 -10.15 -8.15 10.67
C ALA A 97 -11.49 -8.67 10.14
N ALA A 98 -12.28 -7.75 9.57
CA ALA A 98 -13.42 -8.05 8.71
C ALA A 98 -12.97 -8.12 7.24
N HIS A 99 -13.48 -9.13 6.53
CA HIS A 99 -13.29 -9.22 5.09
C HIS A 99 -14.53 -9.85 4.40
N LYS A 100 -14.82 -9.40 3.17
CA LYS A 100 -16.05 -9.74 2.44
C LYS A 100 -16.20 -11.23 2.14
N LYS A 101 -15.11 -11.88 1.71
CA LYS A 101 -15.15 -13.25 1.13
C LYS A 101 -14.21 -14.26 1.75
N LEU A 102 -13.01 -13.85 2.18
CA LEU A 102 -12.05 -14.75 2.85
C LEU A 102 -12.74 -15.59 3.95
N PRO A 103 -12.48 -16.92 3.99
CA PRO A 103 -13.02 -17.79 5.03
C PRO A 103 -12.66 -17.29 6.42
N PHE A 104 -13.56 -17.52 7.39
CA PHE A 104 -13.22 -17.23 8.77
C PHE A 104 -12.03 -18.10 9.21
N GLY A 105 -11.16 -17.51 10.02
CA GLY A 105 -9.95 -18.16 10.48
C GLY A 105 -8.74 -18.01 9.55
N THR A 106 -8.94 -17.58 8.29
CA THR A 106 -7.84 -17.25 7.38
C THR A 106 -6.91 -16.25 8.07
N ARG A 107 -5.60 -16.55 8.07
CA ARG A 107 -4.56 -15.63 8.50
C ARG A 107 -4.04 -14.89 7.28
N ILE A 108 -3.97 -13.57 7.39
CA ILE A 108 -3.44 -12.71 6.32
C ILE A 108 -2.33 -11.82 6.86
N LYS A 109 -1.31 -11.62 6.05
CA LYS A 109 -0.34 -10.53 6.22
C LYS A 109 -0.90 -9.29 5.53
N VAL A 110 -0.91 -8.19 6.27
CA VAL A 110 -1.39 -6.89 5.79
C VAL A 110 -0.24 -5.91 5.88
N THR A 111 0.25 -5.47 4.74
CA THR A 111 1.40 -4.57 4.62
C THR A 111 0.92 -3.19 4.20
N ASN A 112 1.22 -2.16 4.99
CA ASN A 112 0.99 -0.78 4.60
C ASN A 112 1.96 -0.36 3.50
N GLU A 113 1.43 -0.01 2.33
CA GLU A 113 2.24 0.31 1.14
C GLU A 113 3.07 1.59 1.31
N ALA A 114 2.67 2.48 2.23
CA ALA A 114 3.35 3.76 2.44
C ALA A 114 4.62 3.68 3.31
N ASN A 115 4.80 2.62 4.09
CA ASN A 115 5.94 2.48 5.00
C ASN A 115 6.51 1.06 5.13
N GLY A 116 5.93 0.08 4.43
CA GLY A 116 6.39 -1.32 4.47
C GLY A 116 6.11 -2.06 5.79
N LYS A 117 5.52 -1.41 6.80
CA LYS A 117 5.15 -2.08 8.05
C LYS A 117 3.99 -3.04 7.81
N PHE A 118 3.99 -4.16 8.52
CA PHE A 118 2.95 -5.16 8.38
C PHE A 118 2.51 -5.74 9.72
N VAL A 119 1.31 -6.32 9.72
CA VAL A 119 0.76 -7.14 10.80
C VAL A 119 0.16 -8.41 10.21
N ILE A 120 0.07 -9.45 11.02
CA ILE A 120 -0.68 -10.65 10.69
C ILE A 120 -1.99 -10.61 11.47
N VAL A 121 -3.11 -10.76 10.77
CA VAL A 121 -4.45 -10.73 11.37
C VAL A 121 -5.25 -11.96 10.99
N LYS A 122 -6.19 -12.34 11.85
CA LYS A 122 -7.16 -13.41 11.59
C LYS A 122 -8.49 -12.82 11.10
N ILE A 123 -9.07 -13.41 10.05
CA ILE A 123 -10.41 -13.02 9.60
C ILE A 123 -11.47 -13.58 10.55
N THR A 124 -12.23 -12.69 11.21
CA THR A 124 -13.25 -13.08 12.20
C THR A 124 -14.62 -12.48 11.92
N ASP A 125 -14.72 -11.56 10.96
CA ASP A 125 -15.96 -10.83 10.69
C ASP A 125 -16.20 -10.60 9.18
N ARG A 126 -17.40 -10.13 8.84
CA ARG A 126 -17.82 -9.78 7.48
C ARG A 126 -17.93 -8.26 7.30
N GLY A 127 -17.79 -7.85 6.05
CA GLY A 127 -17.61 -6.46 5.67
C GLY A 127 -16.21 -6.23 5.10
N PRO A 128 -15.82 -4.98 4.84
CA PRO A 128 -16.62 -3.77 4.98
C PRO A 128 -17.73 -3.73 3.93
N PHE A 129 -18.94 -3.27 4.26
CA PHE A 129 -20.04 -3.20 3.28
C PHE A 129 -20.03 -1.92 2.43
N ILE A 130 -18.88 -1.23 2.40
CA ILE A 130 -18.65 -0.08 1.53
C ILE A 130 -17.85 -0.55 0.31
N LYS A 131 -18.25 -0.10 -0.88
CA LYS A 131 -17.69 -0.57 -2.15
C LYS A 131 -16.17 -0.36 -2.24
N THR A 132 -15.68 0.76 -1.73
CA THR A 132 -14.28 1.20 -1.85
C THR A 132 -13.33 0.60 -0.81
N ARG A 133 -13.81 -0.19 0.17
CA ARG A 133 -12.95 -0.81 1.20
C ARG A 133 -12.93 -2.31 1.07
N GLU A 134 -11.74 -2.88 1.24
CA GLU A 134 -11.50 -4.33 1.23
C GLU A 134 -11.49 -4.92 2.63
N LEU A 135 -10.98 -4.17 3.60
CA LEU A 135 -10.61 -4.69 4.92
C LEU A 135 -10.91 -3.68 6.03
N ASP A 136 -11.51 -4.13 7.12
CA ASP A 136 -11.58 -3.36 8.36
C ASP A 136 -10.75 -4.08 9.42
N LEU A 137 -9.63 -3.47 9.83
CA LEU A 137 -8.74 -3.97 10.86
C LEU A 137 -9.29 -3.65 12.25
N SER A 138 -8.86 -4.42 13.26
CA SER A 138 -8.94 -3.92 14.63
C SER A 138 -8.12 -2.63 14.78
N LYS A 139 -8.50 -1.78 15.74
CA LYS A 139 -7.80 -0.52 15.99
C LYS A 139 -6.31 -0.75 16.29
N ARG A 140 -5.96 -1.73 17.13
CA ARG A 140 -4.56 -2.10 17.39
C ARG A 140 -3.80 -2.43 16.11
N ALA A 141 -4.33 -3.35 15.30
CA ALA A 141 -3.67 -3.78 14.07
C ALA A 141 -3.41 -2.62 13.10
N PHE A 142 -4.37 -1.71 12.96
CA PHE A 142 -4.22 -0.52 12.13
C PHE A 142 -3.16 0.45 12.68
N MET A 143 -3.19 0.71 13.99
CA MET A 143 -2.29 1.68 14.64
C MET A 143 -0.83 1.24 14.63
N ASP A 144 -0.57 -0.07 14.63
CA ASP A 144 0.80 -0.61 14.59
C ASP A 144 1.49 -0.41 13.23
N ILE A 145 0.72 -0.38 12.14
CA ILE A 145 1.26 -0.26 10.78
C ILE A 145 1.06 1.12 10.15
N THR A 146 0.17 1.96 10.68
CA THR A 146 -0.12 3.26 10.07
C THR A 146 1.09 4.20 10.11
N LYS A 147 1.24 5.01 9.05
CA LYS A 147 2.17 6.16 9.04
C LYS A 147 1.56 7.38 9.74
N ASN A 148 0.24 7.53 9.68
CA ASN A 148 -0.50 8.63 10.29
C ASN A 148 -1.69 8.07 11.09
N LYS A 149 -1.66 8.22 12.42
CA LYS A 149 -2.70 7.70 13.32
C LYS A 149 -4.08 8.36 13.12
N GLY A 150 -4.14 9.54 12.49
CA GLY A 150 -5.39 10.25 12.19
C GLY A 150 -6.02 9.94 10.83
N ALA A 151 -5.38 9.15 9.95
CA ALA A 151 -5.79 9.04 8.55
C ALA A 151 -7.13 8.31 8.30
N GLY A 152 -7.61 7.50 9.26
CA GLY A 152 -8.87 6.73 9.12
C GLY A 152 -8.80 5.53 8.17
N ALA A 153 -7.95 5.59 7.14
CA ALA A 153 -7.75 4.52 6.16
C ALA A 153 -6.31 4.56 5.60
N MET A 154 -5.89 3.47 4.95
CA MET A 154 -4.61 3.38 4.23
C MET A 154 -4.70 2.40 3.05
N LYS A 155 -3.74 2.50 2.12
CA LYS A 155 -3.54 1.49 1.08
C LYS A 155 -2.66 0.36 1.59
N VAL A 156 -3.08 -0.87 1.35
CA VAL A 156 -2.39 -2.07 1.81
C VAL A 156 -2.25 -3.11 0.71
N THR A 157 -1.21 -3.91 0.85
CA THR A 157 -1.09 -5.21 0.18
C THR A 157 -1.55 -6.31 1.13
N ILE A 158 -2.36 -7.24 0.64
CA ILE A 158 -2.91 -8.39 1.37
C ILE A 158 -2.34 -9.66 0.77
N GLU A 159 -1.80 -10.50 1.64
CA GLU A 159 -1.28 -11.83 1.31
C GLU A 159 -1.89 -12.84 2.29
N THR A 160 -2.39 -13.97 1.79
CA THR A 160 -2.89 -15.07 2.63
C THR A 160 -1.73 -15.96 3.07
N ILE A 161 -1.71 -16.34 4.35
CA ILE A 161 -0.75 -17.31 4.86
C ILE A 161 -1.29 -18.71 4.56
N VAL A 162 -0.47 -19.52 3.89
CA VAL A 162 -0.74 -20.91 3.56
C VAL A 162 0.08 -21.76 4.54
N GLU A 163 -0.53 -22.75 5.18
CA GLU A 163 0.17 -23.71 6.05
C GLU A 163 0.66 -24.90 5.21
#